data_AF-A0A7C3L1C9-F1
#
_entry.id   AF-A0A7C3L1C9-F1
#
_cell.length_a   1.000
_cell.length_b   1.000
_cell.length_c   1.000
_cell.angle_alpha   90.00
_cell.angle_beta   90.00
_cell.angle_gamma   90.00
#
_symmetry.space_group_name_H-M   'P 1'
#
loop_
_entity.id
_entity.type
_entity.pdbx_description
1 polymer ?
#
loop_
_entity_poly.entity_id
_entity_poly.type
_entity_poly.pdbx_seq_one_letter_code
_entity_poly.pdbx_strand_id
1 'polypeptide(L)'
;MSSRQATLLLLLAGLVLMVTSGVLMLRRVGAYYQEHKRALFVYYPLDVRECTFAGKTVRLVDVTVDGVPYLDVYYGEEKLRLAVTIPGQYDLPGLVKHQDWMRLMRFVDGSGKDFRQTMADLKAGKLQDRLLIATRTPRPGSDPSTWGTVWKKYWTFDFYEFKPDGGFAHERLRYPTTRFGQKPKEGELRENTWQYQAALQLMPKDGPTYRFTDTGIQAAGWTLPGTALGGLMFIAGLLGVLSLKPAPAPPKGA
;
A
#
# COMPACT_ATOMS: atom_id res chain seq x y z
N MET A 1 40.29 26.55 27.70
CA MET A 1 39.59 25.25 27.81
C MET A 1 40.59 24.15 27.45
N SER A 2 40.77 23.13 28.29
CA SER A 2 41.72 22.06 27.98
C SER A 2 41.19 21.15 26.86
N SER A 3 42.07 20.49 26.11
CA SER A 3 41.67 19.51 25.07
C SER A 3 40.73 18.44 25.63
N ARG A 4 40.96 18.00 26.87
CA ARG A 4 40.09 17.07 27.61
C ARG A 4 38.69 17.63 27.89
N GLN A 5 38.58 18.90 28.26
CA GLN A 5 37.29 19.55 28.44
C GLN A 5 36.53 19.64 27.12
N ALA A 6 37.23 19.96 26.02
CA ALA A 6 36.63 20.03 24.69
C ALA A 6 36.07 18.68 24.22
N THR A 7 36.82 17.58 24.38
CA THR A 7 36.38 16.23 23.97
C THR A 7 35.22 15.72 24.81
N LEU A 8 35.23 15.97 26.13
CA LEU A 8 34.11 15.61 27.01
C LEU A 8 32.85 16.41 26.67
N LEU A 9 32.97 17.72 26.41
CA LEU A 9 31.83 18.53 25.98
C LEU A 9 31.26 18.05 24.65
N LEU A 10 32.11 17.70 23.68
CA LEU A 10 31.67 17.16 22.40
C LEU A 10 30.91 15.83 22.56
N LEU A 11 31.43 14.92 23.39
CA LEU A 11 30.80 13.63 23.69
C LEU A 11 29.42 13.84 24.34
N LEU A 12 29.34 14.71 25.36
CA LEU A 12 28.10 14.99 26.07
C LEU A 12 27.08 15.68 25.18
N ALA A 13 27.51 16.69 24.40
CA ALA A 13 26.64 17.38 23.44
C ALA A 13 26.10 16.41 22.37
N GLY A 14 26.96 15.55 21.82
CA GLY A 14 26.57 14.51 20.87
C GLY A 14 25.55 13.53 21.46
N LEU A 15 25.79 13.06 22.68
CA LEU A 15 24.87 12.16 23.39
C LEU A 15 23.51 12.82 23.63
N VAL A 16 23.50 14.04 24.16
CA VAL A 16 22.25 14.79 24.44
C VAL A 16 21.48 15.03 23.15
N LEU A 17 22.14 15.48 22.08
CA LEU A 17 21.51 15.70 20.78
C LEU A 17 20.93 14.40 20.20
N MET A 18 21.68 13.31 20.28
CA MET A 18 21.25 11.99 19.79
C MET A 18 20.02 11.48 20.55
N VAL A 19 20.05 11.51 21.88
CA VAL A 19 18.95 10.99 22.72
C VAL A 19 17.71 11.87 22.56
N THR A 20 17.84 13.19 22.64
CA THR A 20 16.70 14.11 22.51
C THR A 20 16.07 14.04 21.13
N SER A 21 16.88 14.07 20.05
CA SER A 21 16.39 13.91 18.68
C SER A 21 15.75 12.54 18.47
N GLY A 22 16.34 11.47 19.02
CA GLY A 22 15.81 10.11 18.92
C GLY A 22 14.45 9.96 19.61
N VAL A 23 14.29 10.49 20.83
CA VAL A 23 13.01 10.49 21.55
C VAL A 23 11.95 11.30 20.81
N LEU A 24 12.30 12.49 20.29
CA LEU A 24 11.39 13.29 19.48
C LEU A 24 11.00 12.58 18.18
N MET A 25 11.95 11.91 17.52
CA MET A 25 11.70 11.10 16.34
C MET A 25 10.68 9.99 16.65
N LEU A 26 10.91 9.20 17.70
CA LEU A 26 10.01 8.12 18.10
C LEU A 26 8.60 8.65 18.42
N ARG A 27 8.50 9.79 19.11
CA ARG A 27 7.20 10.43 19.39
C ARG A 27 6.48 10.87 18.11
N ARG A 28 7.19 11.50 17.17
CA ARG A 28 6.63 11.93 15.88
C ARG A 28 6.16 10.76 15.03
N VAL A 29 6.99 9.72 14.93
CA VAL A 29 6.66 8.48 14.22
C VAL A 29 5.44 7.80 14.88
N GLY A 30 5.42 7.74 16.22
CA GLY A 30 4.31 7.18 16.98
C GLY A 30 3.00 7.94 16.78
N ALA A 31 3.03 9.27 16.92
CA ALA A 31 1.87 10.13 16.66
C ALA A 31 1.38 9.97 15.21
N TYR A 32 2.31 9.95 14.25
CA TYR A 32 2.00 9.73 12.85
C TYR A 32 1.24 8.42 12.63
N TYR A 33 1.70 7.28 13.18
CA TYR A 33 0.99 6.00 13.03
C TYR A 33 -0.35 5.94 13.77
N GLN A 34 -0.53 6.73 14.83
CA GLN A 34 -1.82 6.84 15.52
C GLN A 34 -2.83 7.66 14.71
N GLU A 35 -2.39 8.74 14.07
CA GLU A 35 -3.20 9.60 13.21
C GLU A 35 -3.47 8.97 11.83
N HIS A 36 -2.50 8.22 11.30
CA HIS A 36 -2.52 7.61 9.97
C HIS A 36 -2.61 6.09 10.07
N LYS A 37 -3.68 5.59 10.71
CA LYS A 37 -3.92 4.15 10.79
C LYS A 37 -4.01 3.57 9.39
N ARG A 38 -3.21 2.53 9.14
CA ARG A 38 -3.25 1.81 7.88
C ARG A 38 -4.57 1.04 7.78
N ALA A 39 -5.33 1.38 6.76
CA ALA A 39 -6.46 0.62 6.31
C ALA A 39 -5.96 -0.70 5.70
N LEU A 40 -6.46 -1.82 6.21
CA LEU A 40 -6.13 -3.15 5.70
C LEU A 40 -7.41 -3.79 5.20
N PHE A 41 -7.47 -4.09 3.91
CA PHE A 41 -8.60 -4.79 3.32
C PHE A 41 -8.16 -6.21 2.95
N VAL A 42 -8.92 -7.20 3.41
CA VAL A 42 -8.65 -8.60 3.10
C VAL A 42 -9.52 -9.00 1.92
N TYR A 43 -8.90 -9.44 0.83
CA TYR A 43 -9.57 -9.85 -0.41
C TYR A 43 -9.60 -11.36 -0.53
N TYR A 44 -10.74 -11.88 -0.95
CA TYR A 44 -10.95 -13.26 -1.34
C TYR A 44 -11.43 -13.27 -2.81
N PRO A 45 -10.54 -13.58 -3.77
CA PRO A 45 -10.93 -13.64 -5.18
C PRO A 45 -11.89 -14.82 -5.40
N LEU A 46 -12.95 -14.56 -6.16
CA LEU A 46 -13.94 -15.55 -6.55
C LEU A 46 -13.68 -15.93 -8.01
N ASP A 47 -13.28 -17.17 -8.25
CA ASP A 47 -13.05 -17.72 -9.58
C ASP A 47 -14.25 -18.59 -10.03
N VAL A 48 -15.45 -18.05 -9.86
CA VAL A 48 -16.71 -18.75 -10.16
C VAL A 48 -17.60 -17.88 -11.04
N ARG A 49 -18.38 -18.53 -11.91
CA ARG A 49 -19.34 -17.87 -12.80
C ARG A 49 -20.66 -17.53 -12.14
N GLU A 50 -20.95 -18.18 -11.02
CA GLU A 50 -22.18 -17.99 -10.27
C GLU A 50 -21.87 -18.03 -8.77
N CYS A 51 -22.40 -17.07 -8.03
CA CYS A 51 -22.37 -17.05 -6.58
C CYS A 51 -23.56 -16.27 -6.02
N THR A 52 -23.79 -16.34 -4.71
CA THR A 52 -24.84 -15.57 -4.04
C THR A 52 -24.21 -14.43 -3.23
N PHE A 53 -24.77 -13.23 -3.30
CA PHE A 53 -24.38 -12.10 -2.46
C PHE A 53 -25.61 -11.31 -1.99
N ALA A 54 -25.71 -11.06 -0.69
CA ALA A 54 -26.86 -10.40 -0.07
C ALA A 54 -28.22 -11.02 -0.48
N GLY A 55 -28.28 -12.36 -0.54
CA GLY A 55 -29.49 -13.11 -0.92
C GLY A 55 -29.83 -13.08 -2.41
N LYS A 56 -29.04 -12.42 -3.26
CA LYS A 56 -29.25 -12.33 -4.71
C LYS A 56 -28.20 -13.14 -5.47
N THR A 57 -28.62 -13.74 -6.58
CA THR A 57 -27.71 -14.46 -7.47
C THR A 57 -26.88 -13.47 -8.29
N VAL A 58 -25.57 -13.69 -8.30
CA VAL A 58 -24.60 -13.03 -9.18
C VAL A 58 -24.19 -14.05 -10.24
N ARG A 59 -24.36 -13.72 -11.52
CA ARG A 59 -24.05 -14.62 -12.63
C ARG A 59 -23.28 -13.89 -13.72
N LEU A 60 -22.20 -14.49 -14.21
CA LEU A 60 -21.31 -13.90 -15.22
C LEU A 60 -21.33 -14.75 -16.50
N VAL A 61 -21.65 -14.14 -17.64
CA VAL A 61 -21.83 -14.83 -18.92
C VAL A 61 -21.00 -14.14 -20.00
N ASP A 62 -20.19 -14.89 -20.72
CA ASP A 62 -19.48 -14.37 -21.88
C ASP A 62 -20.48 -14.20 -23.04
N VAL A 63 -20.47 -13.03 -23.67
CA VAL A 63 -21.36 -12.72 -24.79
C VAL A 63 -20.55 -12.03 -25.88
N THR A 64 -20.77 -12.40 -27.14
CA THR A 64 -20.18 -11.70 -28.28
C THR A 64 -21.27 -10.91 -28.97
N VAL A 65 -21.03 -9.61 -29.18
CA VAL A 65 -21.94 -8.72 -29.91
C VAL A 65 -21.15 -8.08 -31.03
N ASP A 66 -21.56 -8.30 -32.28
CA ASP A 66 -20.89 -7.77 -33.49
C ASP A 66 -19.38 -8.09 -33.55
N GLY A 67 -19.02 -9.31 -33.11
CA GLY A 67 -17.63 -9.76 -33.05
C GLY A 67 -16.80 -9.21 -31.89
N VAL A 68 -17.38 -8.35 -31.04
CA VAL A 68 -16.72 -7.80 -29.85
C VAL A 68 -17.08 -8.64 -28.61
N PRO A 69 -16.09 -9.15 -27.87
CA PRO A 69 -16.34 -9.92 -26.65
C PRO A 69 -16.71 -9.03 -25.46
N TYR A 70 -17.77 -9.43 -24.75
CA TYR A 70 -18.27 -8.82 -23.52
C TYR A 70 -18.43 -9.87 -22.42
N LEU A 71 -18.45 -9.40 -21.17
CA LEU A 71 -18.87 -10.15 -20.01
C LEU A 71 -20.12 -9.49 -19.43
N ASP A 72 -21.26 -10.16 -19.60
CA ASP A 72 -22.52 -9.74 -18.99
C ASP A 72 -22.57 -10.25 -17.55
N VAL A 73 -22.71 -9.32 -16.61
CA VAL A 73 -22.80 -9.55 -15.17
C VAL A 73 -24.23 -9.28 -14.75
N TYR A 74 -24.91 -10.32 -14.26
CA TYR A 74 -26.26 -10.25 -13.72
C TYR A 74 -26.20 -10.22 -12.20
N TYR A 75 -26.99 -9.34 -11.58
CA TYR A 75 -27.16 -9.27 -10.14
C TYR A 75 -28.64 -9.10 -9.80
N GLY A 76 -29.31 -10.21 -9.49
CA GLY A 76 -30.78 -10.25 -9.52
C GLY A 76 -31.29 -9.93 -10.92
N GLU A 77 -32.08 -8.87 -11.06
CA GLU A 77 -32.64 -8.41 -12.33
C GLU A 77 -31.73 -7.42 -13.07
N GLU A 78 -30.75 -6.84 -12.37
CA GLU A 78 -29.86 -5.86 -12.96
C GLU A 78 -28.77 -6.51 -13.81
N LYS A 79 -28.38 -5.79 -14.86
CA LYS A 79 -27.38 -6.23 -15.84
C LYS A 79 -26.33 -5.15 -16.03
N LEU A 80 -25.08 -5.53 -15.81
CA LEU A 80 -23.89 -4.76 -16.13
C LEU A 80 -23.14 -5.44 -17.28
N ARG A 81 -22.87 -4.71 -18.37
CA ARG A 81 -22.09 -5.21 -19.50
C ARG A 81 -20.67 -4.67 -19.45
N LEU A 82 -19.69 -5.57 -19.34
CA LEU A 82 -18.26 -5.21 -19.30
C LEU A 82 -17.60 -5.56 -20.63
N ALA A 83 -16.89 -4.61 -21.24
CA ALA A 83 -16.09 -4.90 -22.42
C ALA A 83 -14.83 -5.70 -22.02
N VAL A 84 -14.54 -6.79 -22.73
CA VAL A 84 -13.32 -7.58 -22.50
C VAL A 84 -12.14 -6.82 -23.10
N THR A 85 -11.33 -6.18 -22.25
CA THR A 85 -10.20 -5.35 -22.71
C THR A 85 -8.94 -6.16 -23.01
N ILE A 86 -8.83 -7.35 -22.43
CA ILE A 86 -7.71 -8.27 -22.62
C ILE A 86 -8.33 -9.64 -22.92
N PRO A 87 -8.48 -10.02 -24.20
CA PRO A 87 -9.07 -11.30 -24.55
C PRO A 87 -8.09 -12.43 -24.17
N GLY A 88 -8.58 -13.40 -23.40
CA GLY A 88 -7.85 -14.62 -23.11
C GLY A 88 -7.66 -15.46 -24.38
N GLN A 89 -6.46 -16.04 -24.56
CA GLN A 89 -6.15 -16.90 -25.71
C GLN A 89 -6.72 -18.32 -25.55
N TYR A 90 -6.97 -18.74 -24.31
CA TYR A 90 -7.38 -20.10 -23.97
C TYR A 90 -8.74 -20.09 -23.26
N ASP A 91 -9.57 -21.09 -23.54
CA ASP A 91 -10.82 -21.29 -22.81
C ASP A 91 -10.53 -22.00 -21.49
N LEU A 92 -10.21 -21.18 -20.48
CA LEU A 92 -9.92 -21.64 -19.13
C LEU A 92 -11.20 -21.66 -18.29
N PRO A 93 -11.32 -22.60 -17.32
CA PRO A 93 -12.50 -22.72 -16.48
C PRO A 93 -12.72 -21.46 -15.62
N GLY A 94 -13.95 -21.28 -15.15
CA GLY A 94 -14.28 -20.19 -14.23
C GLY A 94 -14.07 -18.81 -14.86
N LEU A 95 -13.46 -17.91 -14.09
CA LEU A 95 -13.09 -16.55 -14.49
C LEU A 95 -11.59 -16.42 -14.78
N VAL A 96 -10.82 -17.52 -14.79
CA VAL A 96 -9.37 -17.51 -15.05
C VAL A 96 -9.03 -16.80 -16.36
N LYS A 97 -9.82 -16.99 -17.43
CA LYS A 97 -9.58 -16.32 -18.72
C LYS A 97 -9.71 -14.80 -18.69
N HIS A 98 -10.29 -14.25 -17.61
CA HIS A 98 -10.49 -12.82 -17.40
C HIS A 98 -9.53 -12.21 -16.38
N GLN A 99 -8.74 -13.03 -15.67
CA GLN A 99 -7.94 -12.61 -14.51
C GLN A 99 -6.93 -11.49 -14.78
N ASP A 100 -6.51 -11.36 -16.04
CA ASP A 100 -5.51 -10.36 -16.46
C ASP A 100 -6.09 -8.94 -16.54
N TRP A 101 -7.41 -8.81 -16.67
CA TRP A 101 -8.07 -7.51 -16.75
C TRP A 101 -9.21 -7.34 -15.76
N MET A 102 -9.75 -8.41 -15.19
CA MET A 102 -10.91 -8.36 -14.30
C MET A 102 -10.78 -9.36 -13.16
N ARG A 103 -11.23 -8.97 -11.97
CA ARG A 103 -11.39 -9.87 -10.83
C ARG A 103 -12.72 -9.60 -10.12
N LEU A 104 -13.48 -10.67 -9.88
CA LEU A 104 -14.57 -10.70 -8.92
C LEU A 104 -13.99 -11.02 -7.54
N MET A 105 -14.26 -10.17 -6.55
CA MET A 105 -13.65 -10.30 -5.22
C MET A 105 -14.66 -10.00 -4.13
N ARG A 106 -14.64 -10.84 -3.09
CA ARG A 106 -15.19 -10.48 -1.79
C ARG A 106 -14.11 -9.80 -0.97
N PHE A 107 -14.48 -8.83 -0.15
CA PHE A 107 -13.53 -8.19 0.73
C PHE A 107 -14.18 -7.67 2.01
N VAL A 108 -13.34 -7.53 3.03
CA VAL A 108 -13.71 -6.96 4.34
C VAL A 108 -12.67 -5.96 4.80
N ASP A 109 -13.13 -5.01 5.61
CA ASP A 109 -12.24 -4.13 6.36
C ASP A 109 -11.65 -4.90 7.56
N GLY A 110 -10.35 -5.13 7.51
CA GLY A 110 -9.54 -5.73 8.58
C GLY A 110 -8.66 -4.71 9.31
N SER A 111 -8.93 -3.41 9.15
CA SER A 111 -8.12 -2.35 9.74
C SER A 111 -8.05 -2.46 11.25
N GLY A 112 -6.84 -2.37 11.80
CA GLY A 112 -6.59 -2.50 13.24
C GLY A 112 -6.63 -3.93 13.80
N LYS A 113 -6.83 -4.95 12.95
CA LYS A 113 -6.77 -6.37 13.32
C LYS A 113 -5.64 -7.07 12.59
N ASP A 114 -5.16 -8.18 13.15
CA ASP A 114 -4.28 -9.07 12.39
C ASP A 114 -5.10 -9.89 11.36
N PHE A 115 -4.39 -10.48 10.39
CA PHE A 115 -5.02 -11.26 9.32
C PHE A 115 -5.78 -12.49 9.85
N ARG A 116 -5.24 -13.21 10.85
CA ARG A 116 -5.87 -14.41 11.41
C ARG A 116 -7.18 -14.06 12.11
N GLN A 117 -7.18 -12.97 12.87
CA GLN A 117 -8.36 -12.45 13.55
C GLN A 117 -9.41 -11.98 12.54
N THR A 118 -9.01 -11.24 11.51
CA THR A 118 -9.92 -10.80 10.44
C THR A 118 -10.58 -11.99 9.74
N MET A 119 -9.81 -13.03 9.42
CA MET A 119 -10.35 -14.25 8.83
C MET A 119 -11.27 -15.02 9.77
N ALA A 120 -10.97 -15.07 11.06
CA ALA A 120 -11.82 -15.70 12.06
C ALA A 120 -13.16 -14.96 12.20
N ASP A 121 -13.14 -13.62 12.26
CA ASP A 121 -14.35 -12.79 12.35
C ASP A 121 -15.19 -12.87 11.07
N LEU A 122 -14.55 -12.93 9.89
CA LEU A 122 -15.24 -13.16 8.62
C LEU A 122 -15.95 -14.52 8.61
N LYS A 123 -15.27 -15.60 9.01
CA LYS A 123 -15.88 -16.95 9.08
C LYS A 123 -17.02 -17.02 10.11
N ALA A 124 -16.93 -16.25 11.18
CA ALA A 124 -17.97 -16.15 12.19
C ALA A 124 -19.15 -15.24 11.76
N GLY A 125 -19.12 -14.64 10.57
CA GLY A 125 -20.16 -13.72 10.10
C GLY A 125 -20.21 -12.38 10.85
N LYS A 126 -19.15 -12.02 11.57
CA LYS A 126 -19.08 -10.77 12.35
C LYS A 126 -18.68 -9.56 11.52
N LEU A 127 -18.09 -9.78 10.35
CA LEU A 127 -17.72 -8.73 9.41
C LEU A 127 -18.71 -8.73 8.26
N GLN A 128 -19.18 -7.54 7.91
CA GLN A 128 -19.96 -7.34 6.70
C GLN A 128 -19.02 -7.45 5.49
N ASP A 129 -19.18 -8.51 4.69
CA ASP A 129 -18.46 -8.65 3.45
C ASP A 129 -19.07 -7.77 2.35
N ARG A 130 -18.20 -7.30 1.47
CA ARG A 130 -18.55 -6.51 0.30
C ARG A 130 -18.14 -7.31 -0.93
N LEU A 131 -18.91 -7.21 -2.00
CA LEU A 131 -18.59 -7.84 -3.27
C LEU A 131 -18.31 -6.75 -4.31
N LEU A 132 -17.23 -6.93 -5.08
CA LEU A 132 -16.86 -6.01 -6.15
C LEU A 132 -16.33 -6.74 -7.38
N ILE A 133 -16.54 -6.14 -8.54
CA ILE A 133 -15.73 -6.40 -9.73
C ILE A 133 -14.78 -5.23 -9.92
N ALA A 134 -13.48 -5.52 -10.00
CA ALA A 134 -12.48 -4.55 -10.40
C ALA A 134 -12.01 -4.90 -11.80
N THR A 135 -11.94 -3.91 -12.68
CA THR A 135 -11.35 -4.05 -14.01
C THR A 135 -10.14 -3.14 -14.17
N ARG A 136 -9.24 -3.53 -15.08
CA ARG A 136 -8.08 -2.76 -15.51
C ARG A 136 -8.18 -2.55 -17.00
N THR A 137 -8.36 -1.30 -17.42
CA THR A 137 -8.37 -0.90 -18.82
C THR A 137 -7.01 -0.34 -19.23
N PRO A 138 -6.26 -1.00 -20.13
CA PRO A 138 -5.06 -0.43 -20.71
C PRO A 138 -5.40 0.74 -21.65
N ARG A 139 -4.39 1.50 -22.08
CA ARG A 139 -4.59 2.56 -23.07
C ARG A 139 -5.14 1.96 -24.38
N PRO A 140 -6.15 2.58 -25.03
CA PRO A 140 -6.62 2.15 -26.34
C PRO A 140 -5.47 1.99 -27.35
N GLY A 141 -5.49 0.91 -28.14
CA GLY A 141 -4.47 0.60 -29.14
C GLY A 141 -3.16 0.02 -28.61
N SER A 142 -3.09 -0.36 -27.32
CA SER A 142 -1.92 -1.06 -26.78
C SER A 142 -1.86 -2.51 -27.31
N ASP A 143 -0.68 -3.04 -27.63
CA ASP A 143 -0.49 -4.41 -28.10
C ASP A 143 -0.64 -5.45 -26.96
N PRO A 144 -1.53 -6.46 -27.09
CA PRO A 144 -1.72 -7.57 -26.15
C PRO A 144 -0.46 -8.21 -25.59
N SER A 145 0.55 -8.38 -26.44
CA SER A 145 1.80 -9.05 -26.10
C SER A 145 2.72 -8.21 -25.19
N THR A 146 2.48 -6.89 -25.10
CA THR A 146 3.31 -5.94 -24.35
C THR A 146 2.60 -5.32 -23.14
N TRP A 147 1.33 -5.68 -22.88
CA TRP A 147 0.49 -5.08 -21.83
C TRP A 147 1.06 -5.15 -20.41
N GLY A 148 1.92 -6.14 -20.11
CA GLY A 148 2.61 -6.24 -18.83
C GLY A 148 3.68 -5.16 -18.62
N THR A 149 4.31 -4.71 -19.70
CA THR A 149 5.49 -3.80 -19.69
C THR A 149 5.09 -2.34 -19.98
N VAL A 150 3.92 -2.11 -20.59
CA VAL A 150 3.47 -0.80 -21.05
C VAL A 150 2.96 0.07 -19.88
N TRP A 151 3.73 1.13 -19.59
CA TRP A 151 3.35 2.42 -19.00
C TRP A 151 2.17 2.40 -18.00
N LYS A 152 2.38 1.79 -16.82
CA LYS A 152 1.46 1.78 -15.66
C LYS A 152 0.70 3.09 -15.43
N LYS A 153 1.36 4.23 -15.69
CA LYS A 153 0.79 5.58 -15.62
C LYS A 153 -0.47 5.84 -16.46
N TYR A 154 -0.77 5.01 -17.46
CA TYR A 154 -1.98 5.11 -18.29
C TYR A 154 -3.07 4.12 -17.90
N TRP A 155 -2.83 3.25 -16.91
CA TRP A 155 -3.85 2.32 -16.47
C TRP A 155 -5.00 3.08 -15.83
N THR A 156 -6.20 2.65 -16.18
CA THR A 156 -7.42 3.07 -15.51
C THR A 156 -8.09 1.84 -14.91
N PHE A 157 -8.72 2.02 -13.77
CA PHE A 157 -9.41 0.99 -13.03
C PHE A 157 -10.85 1.40 -12.85
N ASP A 158 -11.77 0.48 -13.12
CA ASP A 158 -13.18 0.64 -12.84
C ASP A 158 -13.56 -0.33 -11.72
N PHE A 159 -14.30 0.17 -10.73
CA PHE A 159 -14.75 -0.59 -9.57
C PHE A 159 -16.26 -0.61 -9.57
N TYR A 160 -16.83 -1.81 -9.66
CA TYR A 160 -18.27 -2.05 -9.62
C TYR A 160 -18.60 -2.77 -8.32
N GLU A 161 -19.03 -2.02 -7.32
CA GLU A 161 -19.44 -2.57 -6.03
C GLU A 161 -20.92 -2.97 -6.06
N PHE A 162 -21.20 -4.22 -5.70
CA PHE A 162 -22.54 -4.74 -5.58
C PHE A 162 -23.18 -4.19 -4.31
N LYS A 163 -24.32 -3.50 -4.43
CA LYS A 163 -25.02 -2.99 -3.26
C LYS A 163 -25.96 -4.04 -2.68
N PRO A 164 -26.08 -4.19 -1.34
CA PRO A 164 -26.92 -5.22 -0.74
C PRO A 164 -28.41 -5.16 -1.16
N ASP A 165 -28.92 -3.96 -1.39
CA ASP A 165 -30.29 -3.68 -1.86
C ASP A 165 -30.48 -4.02 -3.34
N GLY A 166 -29.46 -3.85 -4.17
CA GLY A 166 -29.47 -4.19 -5.60
C GLY A 166 -28.55 -3.28 -6.41
N GLY A 167 -28.18 -3.73 -7.60
CA GLY A 167 -27.39 -2.93 -8.54
C GLY A 167 -25.95 -2.67 -8.14
N PHE A 168 -25.38 -1.65 -8.79
CA PHE A 168 -23.93 -1.41 -8.81
C PHE A 168 -23.61 0.06 -8.51
N ALA A 169 -22.70 0.31 -7.55
CA ALA A 169 -21.96 1.58 -7.54
C ALA A 169 -20.72 1.44 -8.43
N HIS A 170 -20.52 2.45 -9.26
CA HIS A 170 -19.37 2.53 -10.16
C HIS A 170 -18.46 3.69 -9.78
N GLU A 171 -17.17 3.42 -9.70
CA GLU A 171 -16.13 4.43 -9.57
C GLU A 171 -14.99 4.13 -10.54
N ARG A 172 -14.45 5.16 -11.17
CA ARG A 172 -13.35 5.04 -12.13
C ARG A 172 -12.16 5.86 -11.66
N LEU A 173 -11.01 5.21 -11.48
CA LEU A 173 -9.78 5.84 -10.98
C LEU A 173 -8.58 5.51 -11.87
N ARG A 174 -7.69 6.48 -12.03
CA ARG A 174 -6.43 6.33 -12.77
C ARG A 174 -5.29 5.89 -11.87
N TYR A 175 -4.28 5.27 -12.46
CA TYR A 175 -3.03 5.01 -11.76
C TYR A 175 -2.38 6.34 -11.30
N PRO A 176 -1.77 6.41 -10.10
CA PRO A 176 -1.17 7.64 -9.59
C PRO A 176 -0.04 8.14 -10.49
N THR A 177 -0.07 9.42 -10.87
CA THR A 177 0.96 10.02 -11.75
C THR A 177 1.90 10.98 -11.03
N THR A 178 1.66 11.25 -9.75
CA THR A 178 2.38 12.26 -8.96
C THR A 178 3.79 11.80 -8.57
N ARG A 179 4.67 12.77 -8.26
CA ARG A 179 6.04 12.51 -7.81
C ARG A 179 6.05 12.06 -6.33
N PHE A 180 7.19 11.53 -5.88
CA PHE A 180 7.37 11.12 -4.48
C PHE A 180 7.02 12.27 -3.52
N GLY A 181 6.25 11.95 -2.46
CA GLY A 181 5.77 12.89 -1.45
C GLY A 181 4.58 13.79 -1.85
N GLN A 182 4.02 13.61 -3.06
CA GLN A 182 2.86 14.39 -3.51
C GLN A 182 1.57 13.60 -3.42
N LYS A 183 0.52 14.23 -2.89
CA LYS A 183 -0.83 13.65 -2.83
C LYS A 183 -1.32 13.32 -4.26
N PRO A 184 -1.93 12.14 -4.47
CA PRO A 184 -2.55 11.79 -5.76
C PRO A 184 -3.58 12.83 -6.18
N LYS A 185 -3.73 13.04 -7.49
CA LYS A 185 -4.72 13.97 -8.03
C LYS A 185 -6.14 13.45 -7.81
N GLU A 186 -7.13 14.32 -7.95
CA GLU A 186 -8.52 13.89 -8.03
C GLU A 186 -8.72 12.90 -9.20
N GLY A 187 -9.47 11.83 -8.95
CA GLY A 187 -9.65 10.73 -9.91
C GLY A 187 -8.46 9.79 -10.06
N GLU A 188 -7.42 9.90 -9.23
CA GLU A 188 -6.34 8.90 -9.14
C GLU A 188 -6.54 7.98 -7.92
N LEU A 189 -6.01 6.76 -8.00
CA LEU A 189 -5.98 5.83 -6.87
C LEU A 189 -5.24 6.46 -5.69
N ARG A 190 -5.78 6.27 -4.50
CA ARG A 190 -5.18 6.77 -3.25
C ARG A 190 -4.73 5.61 -2.40
N GLU A 191 -3.49 5.66 -1.91
CA GLU A 191 -3.02 4.71 -0.90
C GLU A 191 -3.99 4.66 0.28
N ASN A 192 -3.98 3.56 1.02
CA ASN A 192 -4.85 3.37 2.18
C ASN A 192 -6.36 3.34 1.88
N THR A 193 -6.74 3.08 0.63
CA THR A 193 -8.13 2.84 0.22
C THR A 193 -8.32 1.40 -0.24
N TRP A 194 -9.56 0.91 -0.21
CA TRP A 194 -9.86 -0.42 -0.72
C TRP A 194 -9.66 -0.46 -2.25
N GLN A 195 -10.01 0.60 -2.98
CA GLN A 195 -9.83 0.69 -4.42
C GLN A 195 -8.36 0.49 -4.81
N TYR A 196 -7.43 1.12 -4.08
CA TYR A 196 -6.00 0.94 -4.33
C TYR A 196 -5.57 -0.51 -4.11
N GLN A 197 -5.96 -1.14 -3.00
CA GLN A 197 -5.60 -2.52 -2.71
C GLN A 197 -6.25 -3.53 -3.66
N ALA A 198 -7.49 -3.28 -4.11
CA ALA A 198 -8.16 -4.06 -5.14
C ALA A 198 -7.45 -3.93 -6.51
N ALA A 199 -7.02 -2.71 -6.88
CA ALA A 199 -6.25 -2.49 -8.09
C ALA A 199 -4.92 -3.25 -8.08
N LEU A 200 -4.24 -3.36 -6.91
CA LEU A 200 -3.01 -4.15 -6.77
C LEU A 200 -3.21 -5.62 -7.19
N GLN A 201 -4.38 -6.21 -6.94
CA GLN A 201 -4.68 -7.60 -7.33
C GLN A 201 -4.71 -7.77 -8.85
N LEU A 202 -5.02 -6.71 -9.61
CA LEU A 202 -5.06 -6.71 -11.08
C LEU A 202 -3.70 -6.38 -11.71
N MET A 203 -2.71 -5.97 -10.92
CA MET A 203 -1.40 -5.65 -11.44
C MET A 203 -0.55 -6.92 -11.57
N PRO A 204 0.26 -7.07 -12.63
CA PRO A 204 1.22 -8.14 -12.76
C PRO A 204 2.23 -8.13 -11.60
N LYS A 205 2.90 -9.28 -11.37
CA LYS A 205 3.82 -9.52 -10.24
C LYS A 205 4.90 -8.45 -10.05
N ASP A 206 5.36 -7.82 -11.12
CA ASP A 206 6.18 -6.61 -11.05
C ASP A 206 5.31 -5.40 -10.70
N GLY A 207 4.62 -5.46 -9.54
CA GLY A 207 3.59 -4.54 -9.11
C GLY A 207 4.04 -3.07 -9.07
N PRO A 208 3.20 -2.15 -8.60
CA PRO A 208 3.61 -0.76 -8.51
C PRO A 208 4.90 -0.70 -7.69
N THR A 209 5.91 0.03 -8.18
CA THR A 209 7.07 0.33 -7.37
C THR A 209 6.52 1.06 -6.16
N TYR A 210 6.43 0.37 -5.02
CA TYR A 210 5.76 0.89 -3.84
C TYR A 210 6.57 2.10 -3.40
N ARG A 211 6.06 3.29 -3.69
CA ARG A 211 6.68 4.54 -3.27
C ARG A 211 5.91 4.93 -2.04
N PHE A 212 6.37 4.48 -0.87
CA PHE A 212 5.72 4.79 0.39
C PHE A 212 5.71 6.32 0.60
N THR A 213 4.66 6.97 0.14
CA THR A 213 4.52 8.44 0.22
C THR A 213 4.09 8.86 1.62
N ASP A 214 3.47 7.95 2.37
CA ASP A 214 2.98 8.14 3.73
C ASP A 214 3.72 7.18 4.68
N THR A 215 4.89 7.60 5.16
CA THR A 215 5.69 6.81 6.12
C THR A 215 6.04 7.62 7.35
N GLY A 216 6.21 6.90 8.47
CA GLY A 216 6.82 7.47 9.66
C GLY A 216 8.21 8.10 9.41
N ILE A 217 8.93 7.66 8.36
CA ILE A 217 10.22 8.24 7.99
C ILE A 217 10.06 9.70 7.54
N GLN A 218 9.03 10.03 6.75
CA GLN A 218 8.76 11.43 6.42
C GLN A 218 8.36 12.23 7.67
N ALA A 219 7.57 11.63 8.57
CA ALA A 219 7.16 12.27 9.82
C ALA A 219 8.32 12.55 10.79
N ALA A 220 9.43 11.79 10.70
CA ALA A 220 10.63 12.09 11.48
C ALA A 220 11.18 13.49 11.14
N GLY A 221 11.20 13.85 9.86
CA GLY A 221 11.72 15.15 9.40
C GLY A 221 13.16 15.39 9.89
N TRP A 222 13.43 16.55 10.49
CA TRP A 222 14.77 16.94 10.94
C TRP A 222 15.32 16.10 12.11
N THR A 223 14.49 15.36 12.84
CA THR A 223 14.98 14.58 13.99
C THR A 223 15.86 13.42 13.56
N LEU A 224 15.68 12.92 12.32
CA LEU A 224 16.53 11.87 11.75
C LEU A 224 17.97 12.36 11.52
N PRO A 225 18.23 13.46 10.77
CA PRO A 225 19.58 14.00 10.66
C PRO A 225 20.12 14.50 12.01
N GLY A 226 19.28 15.06 12.90
CA GLY A 226 19.70 15.43 14.25
C GLY A 226 20.23 14.25 15.06
N THR A 227 19.54 13.11 15.01
CA THR A 227 19.98 11.86 15.66
C THR A 227 21.30 11.36 15.05
N ALA A 228 21.42 11.36 13.73
CA ALA A 228 22.62 10.93 13.02
C ALA A 228 23.85 11.81 13.35
N LEU A 229 23.68 13.14 13.32
CA LEU A 229 24.74 14.10 13.69
C LEU A 229 25.14 13.94 15.16
N GLY A 230 24.17 13.80 16.07
CA GLY A 230 24.44 13.53 17.48
C GLY A 230 25.25 12.24 17.67
N GLY A 231 24.91 11.17 16.95
CA GLY A 231 25.67 9.91 16.96
C GLY A 231 27.11 10.07 16.46
N LEU A 232 27.32 10.80 15.36
CA LEU A 232 28.67 11.09 14.86
C LEU A 232 29.50 11.91 15.84
N MET A 233 28.92 12.96 16.45
CA MET A 233 29.59 13.76 17.49
C MET A 233 29.93 12.92 18.72
N PHE A 234 29.03 12.03 19.14
CA PHE A 234 29.25 11.12 20.26
C PHE A 234 30.44 10.19 19.98
N ILE A 235 30.48 9.55 18.80
CA ILE A 235 31.58 8.67 18.39
C ILE A 235 32.91 9.44 18.33
N ALA A 236 32.92 10.62 17.72
CA ALA A 236 34.12 11.46 17.64
C ALA A 236 34.63 11.88 19.03
N GLY A 237 33.72 12.31 19.91
CA GLY A 237 34.03 12.63 21.30
C GLY A 237 34.60 11.43 22.05
N LEU A 238 34.03 10.24 21.86
CA LEU A 238 34.49 8.99 22.48
C LEU A 238 35.91 8.62 22.04
N LEU A 239 36.17 8.64 20.73
CA LEU A 239 37.51 8.41 20.19
C LEU A 239 38.51 9.44 20.73
N GLY A 240 38.11 10.70 20.84
CA GLY A 240 38.92 11.77 21.44
C GLY A 240 39.29 11.49 22.90
N VAL A 241 38.33 11.04 23.71
CA VAL A 241 38.56 10.67 25.12
C VAL A 241 39.52 9.48 25.24
N LEU A 242 39.32 8.44 24.42
CA LEU A 242 40.18 7.25 24.40
C LEU A 242 41.62 7.55 23.94
N SER A 243 41.81 8.60 23.14
CA SER A 243 43.13 8.99 22.60
C SER A 243 43.93 9.88 23.55
N LEU A 244 43.34 10.39 24.64
CA LEU A 244 44.05 11.23 25.61
C LEU A 244 44.95 10.36 26.49
N LYS A 245 46.27 10.64 26.46
CA LYS A 245 47.22 9.99 27.36
C LYS A 245 46.83 10.24 28.84
N PRO A 246 46.90 9.23 29.72
CA PRO A 246 46.69 9.44 31.14
C PRO A 246 47.69 10.47 31.66
N ALA A 247 47.24 11.31 32.59
CA ALA A 247 48.13 12.25 33.25
C ALA A 247 49.30 11.48 33.88
N PRO A 248 50.55 11.98 33.79
CA PRO A 248 51.69 11.32 34.41
C PRO A 248 51.40 11.12 35.90
N ALA A 249 51.71 9.94 36.41
CA ALA A 249 51.50 9.62 37.82
C ALA A 249 52.23 10.66 38.69
N PRO A 250 51.64 11.12 39.80
CA PRO A 250 52.33 12.03 40.70
C PRO A 250 53.65 11.37 41.15
N PRO A 251 54.74 12.15 41.28
CA PRO A 251 56.01 11.61 41.73
C PRO A 251 55.81 10.94 43.09
N LYS A 252 56.21 9.66 43.21
CA LYS A 252 56.23 8.99 44.50
C LYS A 252 57.24 9.76 45.36
N GLY A 253 56.79 10.28 46.50
CA GLY A 253 57.60 11.09 47.40
C GLY A 253 58.93 10.41 47.71
N ALA A 254 60.01 11.19 47.56
CA ALA A 254 61.35 10.86 48.05
C ALA A 254 61.44 11.14 49.55
#